data_AF-A0A1W9Q221-F1
#
_entry.id   AF-A0A1W9Q221-F1
#
_cell.length_a   1.000
_cell.length_b   1.000
_cell.length_c   1.000
_cell.angle_alpha   90.00
_cell.angle_beta   90.00
_cell.angle_gamma   90.00
#
_symmetry.space_group_name_H-M   'P 1'
#
loop_
_entity.id
_entity.type
_entity.pdbx_description
1 polymer ?
#
loop_
_entity_poly.entity_id
_entity_poly.type
_entity_poly.pdbx_seq_one_letter_code
_entity_poly.pdbx_strand_id
1 'polypeptide(L)'
;MNFTQTQHQRLSIIFLLAVILAACSPSGMIEDAATATARPSATATPLLPTATSTPRPLALWINDSVPDDLRQEAGEWGIPLSADAESAALRLDVTDSSPASMWTYALVAPFPTVKDGVSLADLQRAWSGIAPEPWAGSPLWMAESTKLALTAIWGEASPGAVRTAYSNNLLDFAWDAKNAWAIIPFEAIEPRWKVLTIDGQSPIRNDFVPETYPLIVSFGLSCVDPCPFSPLPTLISTNRDPEKLTTLVMTGVTALVRATAYTMEVKGITYLARDIGDWLRDADIAHISNEIPFDTNCPPPDPNQSSLQFCSDPRYIELLEYVGADVIELTGNHFQDRGSPATLHTLDMYDERGLPYFGGGRDLEDARKPLIIEHNGNKLAF
;
A
#
# COMPACT_ATOMS: atom_id res chain seq x y z
N MET A 1 -45.77 24.27 25.54
CA MET A 1 -46.97 24.26 24.67
C MET A 1 -46.66 23.32 23.51
N ASN A 2 -46.90 22.03 23.71
CA ASN A 2 -48.09 21.26 23.32
C ASN A 2 -47.95 20.63 21.92
N PHE A 3 -47.62 19.31 21.86
CA PHE A 3 -48.54 18.16 21.64
C PHE A 3 -48.83 17.99 20.12
N THR A 4 -48.81 16.85 19.41
CA THR A 4 -48.71 15.39 19.63
C THR A 4 -48.67 14.74 18.23
N GLN A 5 -47.82 13.74 17.94
CA GLN A 5 -48.13 12.29 17.95
C GLN A 5 -49.20 11.82 16.94
N THR A 6 -48.85 10.86 16.07
CA THR A 6 -49.67 9.68 15.74
C THR A 6 -48.84 8.63 14.97
N GLN A 7 -48.42 7.61 15.71
CA GLN A 7 -48.06 6.28 15.23
C GLN A 7 -49.34 5.45 15.20
N HIS A 8 -49.73 4.89 14.05
CA HIS A 8 -50.67 3.76 14.00
C HIS A 8 -50.45 2.99 12.70
N GLN A 9 -49.96 1.76 12.79
CA GLN A 9 -50.61 0.54 12.28
C GLN A 9 -49.66 -0.66 12.43
N ARG A 10 -49.92 -1.44 13.48
CA ARG A 10 -49.48 -2.82 13.66
C ARG A 10 -50.72 -3.71 13.58
N LEU A 11 -50.48 -4.97 13.19
CA LEU A 11 -51.25 -6.19 13.45
C LEU A 11 -52.39 -6.58 12.49
N SER A 12 -52.42 -7.90 12.23
CA SER A 12 -53.40 -8.75 11.52
C SER A 12 -52.86 -9.14 10.14
N ILE A 13 -52.45 -10.38 9.83
CA ILE A 13 -53.09 -11.68 10.06
C ILE A 13 -52.01 -12.79 10.01
N ILE A 14 -51.95 -13.63 11.04
CA ILE A 14 -51.30 -14.95 11.03
C ILE A 14 -52.44 -15.99 11.04
N PHE A 15 -52.17 -17.16 10.45
CA PHE A 15 -52.89 -18.44 10.57
C PHE A 15 -54.11 -18.63 9.67
N LEU A 16 -53.90 -19.31 8.52
CA LEU A 16 -54.91 -20.22 7.99
C LEU A 16 -54.28 -21.44 7.29
N LEU A 17 -54.47 -22.58 7.96
CA LEU A 17 -54.64 -23.95 7.45
C LEU A 17 -53.55 -24.60 6.59
N ALA A 18 -52.71 -25.39 7.27
CA ALA A 18 -52.34 -26.72 6.81
C ALA A 18 -53.55 -27.69 6.88
N VAL A 19 -53.46 -28.78 6.10
CA VAL A 19 -54.34 -29.98 6.05
C VAL A 19 -55.47 -29.95 5.00
N ILE A 20 -55.16 -30.42 3.78
CA ILE A 20 -56.03 -31.25 2.91
C ILE A 20 -55.07 -32.20 2.14
N LEU A 21 -54.84 -33.41 2.66
CA LEU A 21 -55.48 -34.69 2.30
C LEU A 21 -55.15 -35.25 0.92
N ALA A 22 -54.43 -36.37 1.01
CA ALA A 22 -54.28 -37.46 0.04
C ALA A 22 -55.59 -37.88 -0.66
N ALA A 23 -55.48 -38.18 -1.95
CA ALA A 23 -56.09 -39.35 -2.61
C ALA A 23 -55.85 -39.28 -4.13
N CYS A 24 -55.21 -40.30 -4.70
CA CYS A 24 -55.64 -40.96 -5.96
C CYS A 24 -54.61 -42.04 -6.34
N SER A 25 -54.95 -43.29 -6.04
CA SER A 25 -54.42 -44.49 -6.69
C SER A 25 -55.46 -44.98 -7.70
N PRO A 26 -55.05 -45.61 -8.82
CA PRO A 26 -55.89 -46.56 -9.52
C PRO A 26 -55.38 -48.01 -9.38
N SER A 27 -56.36 -48.86 -9.13
CA SER A 27 -56.44 -50.32 -9.11
C SER A 27 -55.53 -51.12 -10.05
N GLY A 28 -54.87 -52.12 -9.47
CA GLY A 28 -55.26 -53.53 -9.58
C GLY A 28 -55.50 -54.12 -10.97
N MET A 29 -54.57 -54.97 -11.41
CA MET A 29 -54.88 -56.16 -12.19
C MET A 29 -54.19 -57.38 -11.58
N ILE A 30 -54.99 -58.42 -11.36
CA ILE A 30 -54.60 -59.79 -10.98
C ILE A 30 -54.37 -60.54 -12.29
N GLU A 31 -53.25 -61.26 -12.44
CA GLU A 31 -53.27 -62.61 -13.02
C GLU A 31 -51.96 -63.38 -12.84
N ASP A 32 -52.17 -64.62 -12.41
CA ASP A 32 -51.42 -65.86 -12.58
C ASP A 32 -49.98 -66.06 -12.09
N ALA A 33 -49.93 -66.91 -11.06
CA ALA A 33 -48.80 -67.73 -10.68
C ALA A 33 -48.47 -68.74 -11.80
N ALA A 34 -47.34 -68.53 -12.47
CA ALA A 34 -46.69 -69.50 -13.34
C ALA A 34 -45.36 -69.95 -12.73
N THR A 35 -45.20 -71.27 -12.74
CA THR A 35 -44.17 -72.12 -12.16
C THR A 35 -42.73 -71.69 -12.48
N ALA A 36 -41.87 -71.74 -11.48
CA ALA A 36 -40.44 -71.50 -11.59
C ALA A 36 -39.75 -72.56 -12.47
N THR A 37 -39.18 -72.13 -13.59
CA THR A 37 -38.19 -72.88 -14.37
C THR A 37 -36.85 -72.15 -14.30
N ALA A 38 -35.84 -72.84 -13.78
CA ALA A 38 -34.48 -72.34 -13.65
C ALA A 38 -33.91 -71.92 -15.03
N ARG A 39 -33.45 -70.68 -15.14
CA ARG A 39 -32.62 -70.20 -16.25
C ARG A 39 -31.15 -70.21 -15.85
N PRO A 40 -30.24 -70.57 -16.78
CA PRO A 40 -28.81 -70.67 -16.51
C PRO A 40 -28.19 -69.30 -16.20
N SER A 41 -27.21 -69.34 -15.32
CA SER A 41 -26.39 -68.22 -14.87
C SER A 41 -25.84 -67.41 -16.04
N ALA A 42 -26.18 -66.12 -16.11
CA ALA A 42 -25.56 -65.19 -17.03
C ALA A 42 -24.14 -64.91 -16.54
N THR A 43 -23.17 -65.24 -17.39
CA THR A 43 -21.74 -64.97 -17.26
C THR A 43 -21.49 -63.52 -16.84
N ALA A 44 -20.72 -63.32 -15.76
CA ALA A 44 -20.26 -62.02 -15.33
C ALA A 44 -19.53 -61.29 -16.48
N THR A 45 -20.05 -60.14 -16.86
CA THR A 45 -19.33 -59.19 -17.73
C THR A 45 -18.03 -58.80 -17.03
N PRO A 46 -16.86 -58.85 -17.70
CA PRO A 46 -15.63 -58.35 -17.09
C PRO A 46 -15.83 -56.88 -16.71
N LEU A 47 -15.55 -56.55 -15.44
CA LEU A 47 -15.43 -55.17 -14.98
C LEU A 47 -14.48 -54.45 -15.94
N LEU A 48 -14.97 -53.36 -16.56
CA LEU A 48 -14.09 -52.39 -17.20
C LEU A 48 -12.98 -52.04 -16.20
N PRO A 49 -11.70 -51.99 -16.60
CA PRO A 49 -10.65 -51.56 -15.70
C PRO A 49 -11.03 -50.18 -15.17
N THR A 50 -11.22 -50.08 -13.86
CA THR A 50 -11.27 -48.81 -13.15
C THR A 50 -10.08 -48.00 -13.66
N ALA A 51 -10.34 -46.80 -14.21
CA ALA A 51 -9.26 -45.92 -14.65
C ALA A 51 -8.34 -45.71 -13.44
N THR A 52 -7.20 -46.40 -13.43
CA THR A 52 -6.14 -46.14 -12.48
C THR A 52 -5.73 -44.70 -12.75
N SER A 53 -6.03 -43.80 -11.81
CA SER A 53 -5.58 -42.42 -11.90
C SER A 53 -4.07 -42.45 -12.07
N THR A 54 -3.58 -42.15 -13.27
CA THR A 54 -2.14 -41.99 -13.49
C THR A 54 -1.66 -40.99 -12.45
N PRO A 55 -0.69 -41.33 -11.58
CA PRO A 55 -0.22 -40.40 -10.58
C PRO A 55 0.23 -39.12 -11.28
N ARG A 56 -0.40 -37.99 -10.93
CA ARG A 56 -0.02 -36.70 -11.48
C ARG A 56 1.46 -36.46 -11.17
N PRO A 57 2.23 -35.90 -12.11
CA PRO A 57 3.60 -35.53 -11.82
C PRO A 57 3.64 -34.63 -10.59
N LEU A 58 4.61 -34.87 -9.71
CA LEU A 58 4.92 -34.00 -8.58
C LEU A 58 5.50 -32.70 -9.12
N ALA A 59 4.62 -31.84 -9.61
CA ALA A 59 4.96 -30.61 -10.30
C ALA A 59 4.12 -29.44 -9.77
N LEU A 60 4.73 -28.26 -9.79
CA LEU A 60 4.13 -26.98 -9.47
C LEU A 60 3.74 -26.27 -10.76
N TRP A 61 2.50 -25.82 -10.85
CA TRP A 61 2.11 -24.84 -11.84
C TRP A 61 1.99 -23.46 -11.17
N ILE A 62 2.49 -22.43 -11.85
CA ILE A 62 2.45 -21.04 -11.38
C ILE A 62 1.67 -20.23 -12.40
N ASN A 63 0.51 -19.69 -12.01
CA ASN A 63 -0.31 -18.86 -12.89
C ASN A 63 0.49 -17.65 -13.40
N ASP A 64 0.25 -17.20 -14.63
CA ASP A 64 0.90 -16.03 -15.22
C ASP A 64 0.60 -14.72 -14.48
N SER A 65 -0.47 -14.67 -13.68
CA SER A 65 -0.79 -13.57 -12.76
C SER A 65 0.19 -13.43 -11.59
N VAL A 66 0.93 -14.49 -11.25
CA VAL A 66 1.85 -14.49 -10.10
C VAL A 66 3.04 -13.56 -10.39
N PRO A 67 3.33 -12.60 -9.50
CA PRO A 67 4.46 -11.66 -9.62
C PRO A 67 5.82 -12.35 -9.76
N ASP A 68 6.77 -11.65 -10.37
CA ASP A 68 8.09 -12.21 -10.71
C ASP A 68 8.85 -12.67 -9.46
N ASP A 69 8.87 -11.88 -8.38
CA ASP A 69 9.56 -12.22 -7.13
C ASP A 69 8.95 -13.45 -6.44
N LEU A 70 7.62 -13.54 -6.39
CA LEU A 70 6.93 -14.69 -5.82
C LEU A 70 7.11 -15.95 -6.67
N ARG A 71 7.15 -15.78 -8.01
CA ARG A 71 7.48 -16.86 -8.94
C ARG A 71 8.93 -17.34 -8.76
N GLN A 72 9.86 -16.42 -8.55
CA GLN A 72 11.27 -16.73 -8.30
C GLN A 72 11.41 -17.55 -7.02
N GLU A 73 10.81 -17.11 -5.91
CA GLU A 73 10.79 -17.84 -4.63
C GLU A 73 10.23 -19.26 -4.81
N ALA A 74 9.09 -19.39 -5.50
CA ALA A 74 8.48 -20.70 -5.75
C ALA A 74 9.38 -21.63 -6.58
N GLY A 75 10.22 -21.05 -7.45
CA GLY A 75 11.24 -21.78 -8.20
C GLY A 75 12.38 -22.34 -7.35
N GLU A 76 12.64 -21.75 -6.17
CA GLU A 76 13.69 -22.19 -5.25
C GLU A 76 13.30 -23.42 -4.43
N TRP A 77 12.02 -23.80 -4.42
CA TRP A 77 11.53 -24.99 -3.70
C TRP A 77 12.01 -26.32 -4.28
N GLY A 78 12.61 -26.31 -5.48
CA GLY A 78 13.09 -27.52 -6.15
C GLY A 78 11.96 -28.42 -6.67
N ILE A 79 10.73 -27.91 -6.76
CA ILE A 79 9.59 -28.62 -7.35
C ILE A 79 9.61 -28.39 -8.86
N PRO A 80 9.59 -29.45 -9.70
CA PRO A 80 9.52 -29.30 -11.15
C PRO A 80 8.33 -28.45 -11.60
N LEU A 81 8.53 -27.51 -12.54
CA LEU A 81 7.44 -26.69 -13.06
C LEU A 81 6.62 -27.43 -14.12
N SER A 82 5.30 -27.27 -14.08
CA SER A 82 4.39 -27.69 -15.15
C SER A 82 3.91 -26.46 -15.94
N ALA A 83 3.80 -26.61 -17.26
CA ALA A 83 3.18 -25.61 -18.13
C ALA A 83 1.64 -25.65 -18.10
N ASP A 84 1.05 -26.72 -17.56
CA ASP A 84 -0.39 -26.93 -17.54
C ASP A 84 -0.89 -27.12 -16.10
N ALA A 85 -1.89 -26.32 -15.74
CA ALA A 85 -2.53 -26.35 -14.43
C ALA A 85 -3.18 -27.72 -14.15
N GLU A 86 -3.76 -28.38 -15.16
CA GLU A 86 -4.48 -29.63 -14.99
C GLU A 86 -3.55 -30.82 -14.69
N SER A 87 -2.33 -30.78 -15.20
CA SER A 87 -1.32 -31.81 -14.93
C SER A 87 -0.57 -31.62 -13.61
N ALA A 88 -0.56 -30.41 -13.04
CA ALA A 88 0.15 -30.12 -11.79
C ALA A 88 -0.56 -30.67 -10.55
N ALA A 89 0.25 -31.09 -9.57
CA ALA A 89 -0.22 -31.53 -8.25
C ALA A 89 -0.31 -30.38 -7.24
N LEU A 90 0.52 -29.34 -7.41
CA LEU A 90 0.52 -28.11 -6.64
C LEU A 90 0.33 -26.93 -7.60
N ARG A 91 -0.45 -25.93 -7.19
CA ARG A 91 -0.75 -24.74 -7.99
C ARG A 91 -0.57 -23.49 -7.14
N LEU A 92 0.13 -22.50 -7.67
CA LEU A 92 0.24 -21.15 -7.12
C LEU A 92 -0.58 -20.20 -8.00
N ASP A 93 -1.62 -19.59 -7.42
CA ASP A 93 -2.56 -18.74 -8.14
C ASP A 93 -3.18 -17.69 -7.20
N VAL A 94 -3.91 -16.73 -7.77
CA VAL A 94 -4.78 -15.80 -7.03
C VAL A 94 -5.79 -16.60 -6.20
N THR A 95 -6.00 -16.18 -4.95
CA THR A 95 -6.87 -16.89 -4.00
C THR A 95 -7.59 -15.92 -3.08
N ASP A 96 -8.80 -16.29 -2.67
CA ASP A 96 -9.52 -15.66 -1.56
C ASP A 96 -9.39 -16.47 -0.25
N SER A 97 -8.64 -17.57 -0.27
CA SER A 97 -8.49 -18.51 0.85
C SER A 97 -7.17 -18.31 1.60
N SER A 98 -7.21 -18.48 2.92
CA SER A 98 -6.02 -18.49 3.79
C SER A 98 -5.44 -19.90 3.94
N PRO A 99 -4.11 -20.08 4.01
CA PRO A 99 -3.06 -19.04 4.01
C PRO A 99 -2.79 -18.46 2.61
N ALA A 100 -2.48 -17.17 2.54
CA ALA A 100 -2.14 -16.46 1.32
C ALA A 100 -0.98 -15.47 1.53
N SER A 101 -0.22 -15.25 0.47
CA SER A 101 0.73 -14.15 0.31
C SER A 101 -0.03 -12.91 -0.18
N MET A 102 0.08 -11.78 0.52
CA MET A 102 -0.54 -10.52 0.13
C MET A 102 0.41 -9.69 -0.72
N TRP A 103 0.04 -9.40 -1.96
CA TRP A 103 0.84 -8.58 -2.85
C TRP A 103 0.25 -7.18 -2.99
N THR A 104 0.97 -6.20 -2.48
CA THR A 104 0.63 -4.77 -2.57
C THR A 104 1.20 -4.20 -3.86
N TYR A 105 0.37 -3.52 -4.65
CA TYR A 105 0.81 -2.74 -5.81
C TYR A 105 0.62 -1.26 -5.56
N ALA A 106 1.51 -0.42 -6.08
CA ALA A 106 1.43 1.02 -5.97
C ALA A 106 0.99 1.67 -7.29
N LEU A 107 0.09 2.63 -7.21
CA LEU A 107 -0.16 3.57 -8.31
C LEU A 107 0.97 4.60 -8.33
N VAL A 108 1.61 4.77 -9.48
CA VAL A 108 2.79 5.63 -9.62
C VAL A 108 2.71 6.50 -10.88
N ALA A 109 3.46 7.60 -10.86
CA ALA A 109 3.75 8.44 -12.02
C ALA A 109 5.20 8.95 -11.93
N PRO A 110 5.79 9.49 -13.01
CA PRO A 110 7.13 10.09 -12.93
C PRO A 110 7.22 11.13 -11.82
N PHE A 111 8.35 11.18 -11.10
CA PHE A 111 8.57 12.08 -9.96
C PHE A 111 8.10 13.54 -10.14
N PRO A 112 8.31 14.23 -11.28
CA PRO A 112 7.88 15.63 -11.45
C PRO A 112 6.36 15.83 -11.58
N THR A 113 5.55 14.77 -11.50
CA THR A 113 4.10 14.85 -11.60
C THR A 113 3.52 15.68 -10.45
N VAL A 114 2.74 16.72 -10.77
CA VAL A 114 2.14 17.63 -9.78
C VAL A 114 1.01 16.96 -8.99
N LYS A 115 0.16 16.16 -9.65
CA LYS A 115 -0.96 15.46 -8.99
C LYS A 115 -0.43 14.50 -7.91
N ASP A 116 -1.02 14.51 -6.72
CA ASP A 116 -0.60 13.68 -5.57
C ASP A 116 -1.40 12.39 -5.40
N GLY A 117 -2.57 12.28 -6.03
CA GLY A 117 -3.44 11.12 -5.85
C GLY A 117 -4.73 11.19 -6.67
N VAL A 118 -5.49 10.10 -6.65
CA VAL A 118 -6.78 9.93 -7.33
C VAL A 118 -7.78 9.26 -6.40
N SER A 119 -9.07 9.29 -6.75
CA SER A 119 -10.04 8.44 -6.06
C SER A 119 -10.04 7.01 -6.62
N LEU A 120 -10.52 6.02 -5.86
CA LEU A 120 -10.76 4.68 -6.42
C LEU A 120 -11.72 4.74 -7.62
N ALA A 121 -12.75 5.60 -7.54
CA ALA A 121 -13.68 5.79 -8.65
C ALA A 121 -12.99 6.31 -9.92
N ASP A 122 -12.00 7.20 -9.80
CA ASP A 122 -11.19 7.66 -10.93
C ASP A 122 -10.36 6.52 -11.52
N LEU A 123 -9.74 5.70 -10.68
CA LEU A 123 -8.92 4.57 -11.12
C LEU A 123 -9.77 3.48 -11.82
N GLN A 124 -10.96 3.18 -11.30
CA GLN A 124 -11.91 2.25 -11.94
C GLN A 124 -12.44 2.78 -13.27
N ARG A 125 -12.71 4.10 -13.37
CA ARG A 125 -13.05 4.73 -14.65
C ARG A 125 -11.90 4.65 -15.64
N ALA A 126 -10.66 4.83 -15.18
CA ALA A 126 -9.48 4.67 -16.01
C ALA A 126 -9.31 3.24 -16.52
N TRP A 127 -9.54 2.23 -15.67
CA TRP A 127 -9.60 0.81 -16.06
C TRP A 127 -10.67 0.53 -17.13
N SER A 128 -11.76 1.31 -17.08
CA SER A 128 -12.85 1.31 -18.06
C SER A 128 -12.61 2.23 -19.27
N GLY A 129 -11.39 2.78 -19.42
CA GLY A 129 -10.98 3.59 -20.58
C GLY A 129 -11.16 5.11 -20.45
N ILE A 130 -11.55 5.62 -19.28
CA ILE A 130 -11.76 7.05 -19.03
C ILE A 130 -10.84 7.50 -17.90
N ALA A 131 -9.60 7.84 -18.25
CA ALA A 131 -8.60 8.34 -17.32
C ALA A 131 -8.91 9.79 -16.84
N PRO A 132 -8.65 10.12 -15.56
CA PRO A 132 -8.78 11.48 -15.04
C PRO A 132 -7.64 12.38 -15.52
N GLU A 133 -7.82 13.69 -15.43
CA GLU A 133 -6.72 14.66 -15.60
C GLU A 133 -5.64 14.48 -14.52
N PRO A 134 -4.34 14.62 -14.84
CA PRO A 134 -3.78 15.05 -16.13
C PRO A 134 -3.68 13.95 -17.19
N TRP A 135 -3.99 12.70 -16.86
CA TRP A 135 -3.79 11.52 -17.71
C TRP A 135 -4.92 11.25 -18.70
N ALA A 136 -5.75 12.24 -19.02
CA ALA A 136 -6.85 12.06 -19.96
C ALA A 136 -6.33 11.54 -21.31
N GLY A 137 -6.87 10.41 -21.77
CA GLY A 137 -6.43 9.74 -23.01
C GLY A 137 -5.15 8.91 -22.89
N SER A 138 -4.46 8.94 -21.74
CA SER A 138 -3.30 8.09 -21.48
C SER A 138 -3.73 6.75 -20.85
N PRO A 139 -3.24 5.62 -21.37
CA PRO A 139 -3.49 4.32 -20.77
C PRO A 139 -2.73 4.16 -19.45
N LEU A 140 -3.21 3.26 -18.60
CA LEU A 140 -2.51 2.81 -17.42
C LEU A 140 -1.45 1.76 -17.80
N TRP A 141 -0.21 2.00 -17.42
CA TRP A 141 0.90 1.09 -17.73
C TRP A 141 1.16 0.09 -16.61
N MET A 142 1.55 -1.13 -16.94
CA MET A 142 1.94 -2.15 -15.95
C MET A 142 2.66 -3.33 -16.60
N ALA A 143 3.19 -4.24 -15.78
CA ALA A 143 3.67 -5.53 -16.28
C ALA A 143 2.49 -6.43 -16.67
N GLU A 144 2.74 -7.44 -17.52
CA GLU A 144 1.69 -8.38 -17.92
C GLU A 144 1.15 -9.18 -16.72
N SER A 145 2.02 -9.65 -15.82
CA SER A 145 1.61 -10.33 -14.58
C SER A 145 0.74 -9.43 -13.70
N THR A 146 1.11 -8.15 -13.53
CA THR A 146 0.29 -7.16 -12.82
C THR A 146 -1.08 -6.99 -13.46
N LYS A 147 -1.15 -6.88 -14.79
CA LYS A 147 -2.44 -6.78 -15.50
C LYS A 147 -3.30 -8.01 -15.25
N LEU A 148 -2.73 -9.22 -15.34
CA LEU A 148 -3.46 -10.47 -15.10
C LEU A 148 -3.93 -10.57 -13.64
N ALA A 149 -3.10 -10.19 -12.67
CA ALA A 149 -3.45 -10.15 -11.25
C ALA A 149 -4.63 -9.19 -10.99
N LEU A 150 -4.57 -7.98 -11.52
CA LEU A 150 -5.66 -6.99 -11.37
C LEU A 150 -6.92 -7.41 -12.14
N THR A 151 -6.78 -8.07 -13.27
CA THR A 151 -7.92 -8.63 -14.02
C THR A 151 -8.67 -9.68 -13.20
N ALA A 152 -7.98 -10.46 -12.36
CA ALA A 152 -8.61 -11.44 -11.49
C ALA A 152 -9.56 -10.80 -10.45
N ILE A 153 -9.26 -9.58 -9.99
CA ILE A 153 -10.05 -8.89 -8.97
C ILE A 153 -11.01 -7.82 -9.54
N TRP A 154 -10.70 -7.22 -10.70
CA TRP A 154 -11.48 -6.14 -11.30
C TRP A 154 -12.19 -6.53 -12.60
N GLY A 155 -11.89 -7.71 -13.15
CA GLY A 155 -12.31 -8.11 -14.47
C GLY A 155 -11.52 -7.45 -15.60
N GLU A 156 -11.88 -7.80 -16.83
CA GLU A 156 -11.19 -7.34 -18.04
C GLU A 156 -11.23 -5.81 -18.17
N ALA A 157 -10.06 -5.22 -18.43
CA ALA A 157 -9.95 -3.80 -18.74
C ALA A 157 -10.60 -3.49 -20.10
N SER A 158 -11.10 -2.27 -20.26
CA SER A 158 -11.61 -1.84 -21.56
C SER A 158 -10.49 -1.78 -22.62
N PRO A 159 -10.77 -2.05 -23.90
CA PRO A 159 -9.76 -2.03 -24.95
C PRO A 159 -8.98 -0.71 -24.98
N GLY A 160 -7.65 -0.78 -24.86
CA GLY A 160 -6.76 0.37 -24.87
C GLY A 160 -6.67 1.16 -23.57
N ALA A 161 -7.45 0.80 -22.52
CA ALA A 161 -7.37 1.42 -21.20
C ALA A 161 -6.06 1.09 -20.47
N VAL A 162 -5.56 -0.13 -20.66
CA VAL A 162 -4.32 -0.65 -20.07
C VAL A 162 -3.34 -1.00 -21.17
N ARG A 163 -2.06 -0.69 -20.95
CA ARG A 163 -0.95 -1.16 -21.78
C ARG A 163 0.09 -1.86 -20.94
N THR A 164 0.71 -2.88 -21.53
CA THR A 164 1.75 -3.64 -20.85
C THR A 164 3.12 -3.33 -21.43
N ALA A 165 4.12 -3.36 -20.55
CA ALA A 165 5.53 -3.29 -20.88
C ALA A 165 6.31 -4.17 -19.89
N TYR A 166 7.56 -4.52 -20.22
CA TYR A 166 8.43 -5.20 -19.26
C TYR A 166 8.66 -4.32 -18.04
N SER A 167 8.66 -4.93 -16.86
CA SER A 167 8.80 -4.26 -15.56
C SER A 167 10.01 -3.31 -15.51
N ASN A 168 11.15 -3.76 -16.01
CA ASN A 168 12.40 -3.00 -16.08
C ASN A 168 12.37 -1.77 -17.02
N ASN A 169 11.42 -1.71 -17.96
CA ASN A 169 11.33 -0.60 -18.92
C ASN A 169 10.18 0.37 -18.60
N LEU A 170 9.27 0.02 -17.69
CA LEU A 170 8.09 0.82 -17.38
C LEU A 170 8.44 2.26 -16.98
N LEU A 171 9.49 2.42 -16.17
CA LEU A 171 9.92 3.73 -15.70
C LEU A 171 10.43 4.61 -16.83
N ASP A 172 11.32 4.09 -17.67
CA ASP A 172 11.89 4.86 -18.77
C ASP A 172 10.79 5.25 -19.78
N PHE A 173 9.88 4.33 -20.10
CA PHE A 173 8.70 4.66 -20.91
C PHE A 173 7.84 5.75 -20.27
N ALA A 174 7.62 5.70 -18.95
CA ALA A 174 6.80 6.69 -18.26
C ALA A 174 7.44 8.08 -18.28
N TRP A 175 8.76 8.16 -18.12
CA TRP A 175 9.51 9.41 -18.22
C TRP A 175 9.50 10.00 -19.64
N ASP A 176 9.62 9.18 -20.67
CA ASP A 176 9.55 9.63 -22.06
C ASP A 176 8.16 10.13 -22.46
N ALA A 177 7.11 9.45 -21.98
CA ALA A 177 5.72 9.79 -22.29
C ALA A 177 5.26 11.09 -21.60
N LYS A 178 5.93 11.53 -20.52
CA LYS A 178 5.66 12.73 -19.68
C LYS A 178 4.28 12.81 -19.01
N ASN A 179 3.27 12.16 -19.57
CA ASN A 179 1.91 12.07 -19.06
C ASN A 179 1.50 10.59 -18.92
N ALA A 180 2.41 9.79 -18.36
CA ALA A 180 2.17 8.39 -18.05
C ALA A 180 1.99 8.18 -16.55
N TRP A 181 1.32 7.10 -16.25
CA TRP A 181 1.06 6.59 -14.93
C TRP A 181 0.95 5.08 -15.03
N ALA A 182 1.30 4.41 -13.95
CA ALA A 182 1.46 2.97 -13.94
C ALA A 182 0.99 2.37 -12.62
N ILE A 183 0.69 1.07 -12.64
CA ILE A 183 0.62 0.26 -11.43
C ILE A 183 1.83 -0.69 -11.44
N ILE A 184 2.60 -0.66 -10.36
CA ILE A 184 3.79 -1.49 -10.18
C ILE A 184 3.72 -2.25 -8.85
N PRO A 185 4.38 -3.40 -8.71
CA PRO A 185 4.57 -4.03 -7.41
C PRO A 185 5.31 -3.10 -6.42
N PHE A 186 5.03 -3.21 -5.12
CA PHE A 186 5.62 -2.35 -4.08
C PHE A 186 7.16 -2.34 -4.08
N GLU A 187 7.78 -3.50 -4.26
CA GLU A 187 9.23 -3.70 -4.33
C GLU A 187 9.88 -3.04 -5.55
N ALA A 188 9.11 -2.63 -6.56
CA ALA A 188 9.61 -1.95 -7.75
C ALA A 188 9.63 -0.41 -7.60
N ILE A 189 9.23 0.12 -6.43
CA ILE A 189 9.28 1.56 -6.15
C ILE A 189 10.74 2.01 -6.04
N GLU A 190 11.09 3.09 -6.75
CA GLU A 190 12.41 3.71 -6.73
C GLU A 190 12.28 5.24 -6.79
N PRO A 191 13.33 6.04 -6.46
CA PRO A 191 13.21 7.50 -6.30
C PRO A 191 12.70 8.27 -7.53
N ARG A 192 12.80 7.70 -8.73
CA ARG A 192 12.29 8.30 -9.97
C ARG A 192 10.78 8.17 -10.12
N TRP A 193 10.12 7.37 -9.28
CA TRP A 193 8.68 7.27 -9.16
C TRP A 193 8.15 8.22 -8.09
N LYS A 194 6.98 8.82 -8.36
CA LYS A 194 6.09 9.37 -7.35
C LYS A 194 4.98 8.35 -7.11
N VAL A 195 4.80 7.92 -5.87
CA VAL A 195 3.65 7.12 -5.45
C VAL A 195 2.45 8.05 -5.28
N LEU A 196 1.36 7.73 -5.97
CA LEU A 196 0.11 8.47 -5.93
C LEU A 196 -0.83 7.85 -4.89
N THR A 197 -1.51 8.68 -4.12
CA THR A 197 -2.52 8.18 -3.18
C THR A 197 -3.77 7.69 -3.92
N ILE A 198 -4.44 6.70 -3.36
CA ILE A 198 -5.78 6.28 -3.77
C ILE A 198 -6.71 6.51 -2.58
N ASP A 199 -7.69 7.39 -2.73
CA ASP A 199 -8.57 7.83 -1.63
C ASP A 199 -7.78 8.28 -0.38
N GLY A 200 -6.62 8.92 -0.60
CA GLY A 200 -5.74 9.41 0.47
C GLY A 200 -4.75 8.38 1.03
N GLN A 201 -4.93 7.09 0.73
CA GLN A 201 -4.06 6.00 1.20
C GLN A 201 -2.84 5.81 0.28
N SER A 202 -1.68 5.50 0.86
CA SER A 202 -0.44 5.21 0.12
C SER A 202 0.38 4.11 0.81
N PRO A 203 0.89 3.12 0.06
CA PRO A 203 1.64 2.01 0.65
C PRO A 203 3.01 2.42 1.23
N ILE A 204 3.52 3.62 0.92
CA ILE A 204 4.78 4.14 1.46
C ILE A 204 4.59 5.00 2.72
N ARG A 205 3.38 5.08 3.28
CA ARG A 205 3.09 5.84 4.51
C ARG A 205 2.87 4.91 5.70
N ASN A 206 3.04 5.47 6.89
CA ASN A 206 2.86 4.77 8.15
C ASN A 206 1.37 4.60 8.50
N ASP A 207 0.52 5.55 8.07
CA ASP A 207 -0.94 5.50 8.19
C ASP A 207 -1.67 4.57 7.19
N PHE A 208 -0.92 3.72 6.48
CA PHE A 208 -1.47 2.81 5.46
C PHE A 208 -2.33 1.70 6.06
N VAL A 209 -3.53 1.51 5.51
CA VAL A 209 -4.52 0.50 5.93
C VAL A 209 -4.74 -0.53 4.81
N PRO A 210 -4.00 -1.67 4.81
CA PRO A 210 -4.04 -2.66 3.75
C PRO A 210 -5.44 -3.20 3.44
N GLU A 211 -6.28 -3.38 4.46
CA GLU A 211 -7.60 -4.00 4.36
C GLU A 211 -8.58 -3.21 3.48
N THR A 212 -8.32 -1.93 3.30
CA THR A 212 -9.16 -1.02 2.50
C THR A 212 -8.51 -0.62 1.18
N TYR A 213 -7.26 -1.02 0.95
CA TYR A 213 -6.51 -0.59 -0.20
C TYR A 213 -6.86 -1.42 -1.45
N PRO A 214 -7.25 -0.79 -2.57
CA PRO A 214 -7.87 -1.49 -3.70
C PRO A 214 -6.87 -2.22 -4.61
N LEU A 215 -5.56 -2.07 -4.36
CA LEU A 215 -4.49 -2.66 -5.15
C LEU A 215 -3.72 -3.73 -4.36
N ILE A 216 -4.45 -4.57 -3.62
CA ILE A 216 -3.89 -5.78 -2.98
C ILE A 216 -4.48 -7.02 -3.65
N VAL A 217 -3.62 -7.95 -4.05
CA VAL A 217 -4.01 -9.25 -4.59
C VAL A 217 -3.40 -10.35 -3.73
N SER A 218 -4.19 -11.35 -3.36
CA SER A 218 -3.74 -12.48 -2.55
C SER A 218 -3.40 -13.68 -3.43
N PHE A 219 -2.26 -14.32 -3.18
CA PHE A 219 -1.78 -15.51 -3.88
C PHE A 219 -1.63 -16.67 -2.90
N GLY A 220 -2.02 -17.88 -3.30
CA GLY A 220 -1.94 -19.04 -2.42
C GLY A 220 -1.72 -20.35 -3.15
N LEU A 221 -1.42 -21.37 -2.34
CA LEU A 221 -1.21 -22.72 -2.83
C LEU A 221 -2.50 -23.53 -2.76
N SER A 222 -2.86 -24.16 -3.88
CA SER A 222 -3.87 -25.22 -3.91
C SER A 222 -3.22 -26.53 -4.34
N CYS A 223 -3.68 -27.63 -3.75
CA CYS A 223 -3.11 -28.96 -3.97
C CYS A 223 -4.22 -29.94 -4.33
N VAL A 224 -3.91 -30.91 -5.18
CA VAL A 224 -4.84 -32.01 -5.49
C VAL A 224 -5.09 -32.86 -4.24
N ASP A 225 -6.27 -33.46 -4.12
CA ASP A 225 -6.61 -34.37 -3.00
C ASP A 225 -6.46 -35.84 -3.44
N PRO A 226 -5.67 -36.67 -2.74
CA PRO A 226 -4.81 -36.37 -1.60
C PRO A 226 -3.56 -35.58 -1.99
N CYS A 227 -3.18 -34.60 -1.15
CA CYS A 227 -2.04 -33.73 -1.43
C CYS A 227 -0.72 -34.48 -1.25
N PRO A 228 0.12 -34.59 -2.29
CA PRO A 228 1.40 -35.28 -2.17
C PRO A 228 2.48 -34.44 -1.47
N PHE A 229 2.23 -33.14 -1.23
CA PHE A 229 3.13 -32.23 -0.54
C PHE A 229 2.65 -32.00 0.90
N SER A 230 3.30 -32.65 1.87
CA SER A 230 2.98 -32.50 3.29
C SER A 230 4.27 -32.42 4.12
N PRO A 231 4.60 -31.26 4.72
CA PRO A 231 3.85 -30.00 4.69
C PRO A 231 3.92 -29.31 3.29
N LEU A 232 3.00 -28.39 3.04
CA LEU A 232 3.09 -27.49 1.88
C LEU A 232 4.30 -26.55 2.03
N PRO A 233 4.90 -26.10 0.91
CA PRO A 233 5.85 -24.99 0.95
C PRO A 233 5.24 -23.75 1.60
N THR A 234 6.06 -23.00 2.32
CA THR A 234 5.66 -21.73 2.93
C THR A 234 5.91 -20.60 1.94
N LEU A 235 4.88 -19.80 1.65
CA LEU A 235 5.01 -18.55 0.91
C LEU A 235 5.47 -17.43 1.86
N ILE A 236 6.21 -16.44 1.35
CA ILE A 236 6.30 -15.15 2.03
C ILE A 236 4.90 -14.57 2.26
N SER A 237 4.69 -13.92 3.40
CA SER A 237 3.39 -13.39 3.79
C SER A 237 3.00 -12.15 3.00
N THR A 238 3.96 -11.32 2.61
CA THR A 238 3.72 -10.03 1.94
C THR A 238 4.97 -9.52 1.21
N ASN A 239 4.79 -8.75 0.14
CA ASN A 239 5.87 -7.96 -0.48
C ASN A 239 6.10 -6.59 0.19
N ARG A 240 5.19 -6.19 1.10
CA ARG A 240 5.29 -4.97 1.89
C ARG A 240 5.38 -5.32 3.37
N ASP A 241 6.58 -5.21 3.93
CA ASP A 241 6.86 -5.41 5.34
C ASP A 241 7.10 -4.06 6.03
N PRO A 242 6.17 -3.55 6.88
CA PRO A 242 6.32 -2.25 7.53
C PRO A 242 7.53 -2.20 8.47
N GLU A 243 7.96 -3.34 9.04
CA GLU A 243 9.13 -3.41 9.93
C GLU A 243 10.47 -3.27 9.18
N LYS A 244 10.43 -3.18 7.85
CA LYS A 244 11.59 -2.92 6.98
C LYS A 244 11.50 -1.57 6.25
N LEU A 245 10.43 -0.81 6.48
CA LEU A 245 10.21 0.48 5.85
C LEU A 245 10.60 1.61 6.80
N THR A 246 11.26 2.65 6.29
CA THR A 246 11.50 3.90 7.01
C THR A 246 10.96 5.06 6.19
N THR A 247 10.04 5.83 6.77
CA THR A 247 9.48 7.05 6.19
C THR A 247 10.26 8.26 6.69
N LEU A 248 11.02 8.89 5.80
CA LEU A 248 11.75 10.14 6.07
C LEU A 248 11.05 11.31 5.37
N VAL A 249 10.68 12.35 6.14
CA VAL A 249 10.22 13.62 5.58
C VAL A 249 11.30 14.68 5.76
N MET A 250 11.79 15.24 4.65
CA MET A 250 12.78 16.31 4.66
C MET A 250 12.12 17.63 4.31
N THR A 251 12.19 18.59 5.22
CA THR A 251 11.84 19.97 4.91
C THR A 251 12.96 20.67 4.13
N GLY A 252 12.58 21.70 3.37
CA GLY A 252 13.53 22.68 2.88
C GLY A 252 13.87 23.72 3.96
N VAL A 253 14.63 24.73 3.55
CA VAL A 253 15.07 25.84 4.39
C VAL A 253 13.92 26.43 5.20
N THR A 254 14.05 26.36 6.52
CA THR A 254 13.14 26.89 7.52
C THR A 254 13.82 28.07 8.21
N ALA A 255 13.19 29.24 8.13
CA ALA A 255 13.62 30.44 8.82
C ALA A 255 12.43 31.09 9.54
N LEU A 256 12.40 30.97 10.87
CA LEU A 256 11.33 31.51 11.72
C LEU A 256 11.60 32.99 12.03
N VAL A 257 11.56 33.83 10.98
CA VAL A 257 11.90 35.26 11.04
C VAL A 257 10.92 36.12 10.23
N ARG A 258 11.04 37.45 10.32
CA ARG A 258 10.25 38.43 9.53
C ARG A 258 8.75 38.12 9.56
N ALA A 259 8.11 38.04 8.40
CA ALA A 259 6.68 37.74 8.26
C ALA A 259 6.29 36.37 8.81
N THR A 260 7.19 35.38 8.78
CA THR A 260 6.97 34.04 9.35
C THR A 260 6.81 34.14 10.87
N ALA A 261 7.81 34.70 11.55
CA ALA A 261 7.77 34.92 13.00
C ALA A 261 6.66 35.90 13.42
N TYR A 262 6.44 36.98 12.66
CA TYR A 262 5.33 37.90 12.92
C TYR A 262 3.98 37.18 12.88
N THR A 263 3.78 36.26 11.93
CA THR A 263 2.57 35.44 11.85
C THR A 263 2.43 34.53 13.06
N MET A 264 3.53 33.94 13.54
CA MET A 264 3.57 33.12 14.75
C MET A 264 3.19 33.93 16.00
N GLU A 265 3.69 35.15 16.16
CA GLU A 265 3.31 36.02 17.29
C GLU A 265 1.82 36.38 17.29
N VAL A 266 1.26 36.64 16.10
CA VAL A 266 -0.15 37.06 15.98
C VAL A 266 -1.13 35.89 16.09
N LYS A 267 -0.75 34.70 15.59
CA LYS A 267 -1.66 33.56 15.44
C LYS A 267 -1.35 32.37 16.36
N GLY A 268 -0.26 32.43 17.11
CA GLY A 268 0.28 31.34 17.92
C GLY A 268 1.50 30.68 17.27
N ILE A 269 2.47 30.26 18.10
CA ILE A 269 3.77 29.74 17.67
C ILE A 269 3.60 28.51 16.75
N THR A 270 2.65 27.64 17.07
CA THR A 270 2.37 26.41 16.32
C THR A 270 1.49 26.61 15.09
N TYR A 271 1.05 27.84 14.79
CA TYR A 271 0.11 28.11 13.69
C TYR A 271 0.61 27.60 12.33
N LEU A 272 1.93 27.66 12.09
CA LEU A 272 2.53 27.22 10.83
C LEU A 272 2.44 25.70 10.61
N ALA A 273 2.26 24.93 11.69
CA ALA A 273 2.08 23.48 11.63
C ALA A 273 0.64 23.05 11.34
N ARG A 274 -0.33 23.97 11.26
CA ARG A 274 -1.75 23.61 11.15
C ARG A 274 -2.05 22.63 10.00
N ASP A 275 -1.44 22.86 8.84
CA ASP A 275 -1.79 22.11 7.62
C ASP A 275 -0.82 20.95 7.33
N ILE A 276 0.37 20.93 7.95
CA ILE A 276 1.44 19.97 7.65
C ILE A 276 1.97 19.23 8.87
N GLY A 277 1.55 19.60 10.08
CA GLY A 277 2.10 19.05 11.32
C GLY A 277 1.81 17.57 11.50
N ASP A 278 0.60 17.12 11.16
CA ASP A 278 0.26 15.69 11.19
C ASP A 278 1.10 14.90 10.18
N TRP A 279 1.34 15.46 9.00
CA TRP A 279 2.18 14.82 7.97
C TRP A 279 3.65 14.72 8.38
N LEU A 280 4.19 15.72 9.08
CA LEU A 280 5.55 15.65 9.63
C LEU A 280 5.65 14.63 10.77
N ARG A 281 4.69 14.61 11.69
CA ARG A 281 4.66 13.68 12.84
C ARG A 281 4.38 12.22 12.47
N ASP A 282 3.74 11.98 11.33
CA ASP A 282 3.48 10.61 10.84
C ASP A 282 4.76 9.92 10.34
N ALA A 283 5.79 10.68 9.99
CA ALA A 283 7.08 10.14 9.56
C ALA A 283 7.81 9.43 10.71
N ASP A 284 8.64 8.44 10.39
CA ASP A 284 9.56 7.85 11.37
C ASP A 284 10.69 8.80 11.72
N ILE A 285 11.05 9.67 10.76
CA ILE A 285 12.06 10.71 10.91
C ILE A 285 11.56 11.99 10.21
N ALA A 286 11.36 13.05 10.98
CA ALA A 286 11.08 14.39 10.48
C ALA A 286 12.34 15.27 10.57
N HIS A 287 12.83 15.68 9.40
CA HIS A 287 14.00 16.53 9.27
C HIS A 287 13.62 18.01 9.10
N ILE A 288 14.21 18.88 9.93
CA ILE A 288 14.08 20.33 9.83
C ILE A 288 15.39 20.99 9.41
N SER A 289 15.38 21.68 8.25
CA SER A 289 16.49 22.54 7.84
C SER A 289 16.38 23.91 8.52
N ASN A 290 16.89 24.05 9.75
CA ASN A 290 16.82 25.34 10.46
C ASN A 290 18.03 26.20 10.10
N GLU A 291 17.79 27.24 9.31
CA GLU A 291 18.85 28.07 8.73
C GLU A 291 19.36 29.19 9.66
N ILE A 292 18.71 29.45 10.80
CA ILE A 292 19.00 30.60 11.65
C ILE A 292 19.23 30.24 13.12
N PRO A 293 20.04 31.01 13.88
CA PRO A 293 20.23 30.76 15.29
C PRO A 293 19.05 31.30 16.13
N PHE A 294 18.80 30.66 17.26
CA PHE A 294 18.04 31.24 18.36
C PHE A 294 18.93 32.20 19.16
N ASP A 295 18.39 33.38 19.51
CA ASP A 295 19.07 34.40 20.29
C ASP A 295 18.10 35.01 21.31
N THR A 296 18.47 34.99 22.59
CA THR A 296 17.69 35.59 23.69
C THR A 296 17.51 37.11 23.54
N ASN A 297 18.35 37.77 22.74
CA ASN A 297 18.26 39.19 22.42
C ASN A 297 17.72 39.43 21.00
N CYS A 298 17.07 38.45 20.39
CA CYS A 298 16.44 38.64 19.09
C CYS A 298 15.32 39.69 19.20
N PRO A 299 15.32 40.77 18.39
CA PRO A 299 14.28 41.77 18.44
C PRO A 299 12.93 41.18 18.01
N PRO A 300 11.80 41.80 18.41
CA PRO A 300 10.49 41.42 17.90
C PRO A 300 10.46 41.39 16.37
N PRO A 301 9.76 40.42 15.75
CA PRO A 301 9.82 40.23 14.32
C PRO A 301 9.20 41.39 13.55
N ASP A 302 9.94 41.93 12.58
CA ASP A 302 9.46 42.94 11.64
C ASP A 302 9.21 42.30 10.26
N PRO A 303 7.96 42.25 9.77
CA PRO A 303 7.67 41.72 8.44
C PRO A 303 8.31 42.52 7.30
N ASN A 304 8.72 43.77 7.54
CA ASN A 304 9.35 44.66 6.57
C ASN A 304 10.87 44.81 6.79
N GLN A 305 11.48 43.96 7.61
CA GLN A 305 12.91 44.02 7.92
C GLN A 305 13.75 44.00 6.62
N SER A 306 14.56 45.04 6.44
CA SER A 306 15.50 45.15 5.29
C SER A 306 16.87 44.55 5.58
N SER A 307 17.26 44.44 6.85
CA SER A 307 18.51 43.79 7.26
C SER A 307 18.46 42.29 6.98
N LEU A 308 19.55 41.72 6.48
CA LEU A 308 19.71 40.27 6.28
C LEU A 308 20.43 39.59 7.46
N GLN A 309 20.35 40.20 8.64
CA GLN A 309 20.81 39.59 9.89
C GLN A 309 19.59 38.98 10.61
N PHE A 310 19.53 37.67 10.66
CA PHE A 310 18.38 36.91 11.13
C PHE A 310 18.64 36.18 12.45
N CYS A 311 17.57 36.03 13.23
CA CYS A 311 17.55 35.26 14.47
C CYS A 311 16.11 34.87 14.81
N SER A 312 15.95 33.84 15.65
CA SER A 312 14.68 33.49 16.28
C SER A 312 14.66 33.79 17.76
N ASP A 313 13.49 34.16 18.27
CA ASP A 313 13.20 34.09 19.70
C ASP A 313 13.25 32.61 20.14
N PRO A 314 13.95 32.26 21.23
CA PRO A 314 14.02 30.88 21.74
C PRO A 314 12.66 30.20 21.95
N ARG A 315 11.58 30.95 22.19
CA ARG A 315 10.22 30.38 22.30
C ARG A 315 9.76 29.67 21.02
N TYR A 316 10.29 30.05 19.85
CA TYR A 316 9.89 29.46 18.58
C TYR A 316 10.35 28.01 18.39
N ILE A 317 11.23 27.50 19.28
CA ILE A 317 11.56 26.08 19.35
C ILE A 317 10.32 25.19 19.55
N GLU A 318 9.27 25.73 20.19
CA GLU A 318 7.98 25.05 20.37
C GLU A 318 7.39 24.59 19.04
N LEU A 319 7.60 25.32 17.94
CA LEU A 319 7.13 24.86 16.63
C LEU A 319 7.88 23.61 16.16
N LEU A 320 9.19 23.54 16.37
CA LEU A 320 10.01 22.39 15.95
C LEU A 320 9.65 21.14 16.75
N GLU A 321 9.45 21.30 18.06
CA GLU A 321 8.94 20.23 18.93
C GLU A 321 7.52 19.81 18.52
N TYR A 322 6.66 20.78 18.22
CA TYR A 322 5.27 20.51 17.86
C TYR A 322 5.14 19.73 16.56
N VAL A 323 5.96 20.02 15.55
CA VAL A 323 5.96 19.24 14.28
C VAL A 323 6.68 17.90 14.40
N GLY A 324 7.25 17.57 15.57
CA GLY A 324 7.93 16.32 15.82
C GLY A 324 9.29 16.24 15.16
N ALA A 325 10.07 17.33 15.14
CA ALA A 325 11.41 17.29 14.57
C ALA A 325 12.29 16.24 15.27
N ASP A 326 12.89 15.34 14.48
CA ASP A 326 13.81 14.31 14.96
C ASP A 326 15.26 14.65 14.64
N VAL A 327 15.50 15.45 13.58
CA VAL A 327 16.82 15.85 13.11
C VAL A 327 16.82 17.31 12.67
N ILE A 328 17.85 18.06 13.06
CA ILE A 328 18.04 19.45 12.62
C ILE A 328 19.26 19.59 11.69
N GLU A 329 19.05 20.09 10.49
CA GLU A 329 20.12 20.49 9.58
C GLU A 329 20.51 21.95 9.79
N LEU A 330 21.82 22.21 9.86
CA LEU A 330 22.41 23.52 10.13
C LEU A 330 23.14 24.15 8.92
N THR A 331 22.94 23.60 7.73
CA THR A 331 23.68 24.00 6.50
C THR A 331 23.24 25.36 5.94
N GLY A 332 22.17 25.95 6.47
CA GLY A 332 21.65 27.24 6.07
C GLY A 332 22.66 28.38 6.25
N ASN A 333 22.64 29.36 5.35
CA ASN A 333 23.71 30.36 5.28
C ASN A 333 23.58 31.49 6.32
N HIS A 334 22.52 31.51 7.12
CA HIS A 334 22.24 32.53 8.13
C HIS A 334 22.50 32.08 9.58
N PHE A 335 23.04 30.87 9.77
CA PHE A 335 23.17 30.25 11.10
C PHE A 335 24.17 30.99 12.03
N GLN A 336 25.02 31.85 11.44
CA GLN A 336 26.04 32.67 12.12
C GLN A 336 25.72 34.16 12.14
N ASP A 337 24.53 34.59 11.73
CA ASP A 337 24.18 36.01 11.62
C ASP A 337 24.32 36.78 12.96
N ARG A 338 24.16 36.08 14.08
CA ARG A 338 24.29 36.61 15.45
C ARG A 338 25.62 36.23 16.12
N GLY A 339 26.53 35.63 15.36
CA GLY A 339 27.84 35.17 15.81
C GLY A 339 27.78 33.94 16.72
N SER A 340 28.97 33.47 17.09
CA SER A 340 29.16 32.21 17.83
C SER A 340 28.36 32.09 19.13
N PRO A 341 28.14 33.15 19.95
CA PRO A 341 27.34 33.00 21.16
C PRO A 341 25.91 32.51 20.90
N ALA A 342 25.23 33.03 19.88
CA ALA A 342 23.87 32.62 19.54
C ALA A 342 23.84 31.22 18.90
N THR A 343 24.82 30.91 18.06
CA THR A 343 24.99 29.55 17.50
C THR A 343 25.18 28.53 18.60
N LEU A 344 26.14 28.74 19.52
CA LEU A 344 26.41 27.82 20.62
C LEU A 344 25.19 27.68 21.54
N HIS A 345 24.49 28.78 21.82
CA HIS A 345 23.23 28.75 22.55
C HIS A 345 22.17 27.89 21.85
N THR A 346 22.07 27.99 20.52
CA THR A 346 21.15 27.15 19.73
C THR A 346 21.49 25.66 19.84
N LEU A 347 22.78 25.31 19.77
CA LEU A 347 23.23 23.92 19.94
C LEU A 347 22.96 23.41 21.35
N ASP A 348 23.16 24.25 22.38
CA ASP A 348 22.78 23.91 23.77
C ASP A 348 21.27 23.62 23.88
N MET A 349 20.42 24.42 23.21
CA MET A 349 18.97 24.18 23.21
C MET A 349 18.58 22.84 22.56
N TYR A 350 19.29 22.43 21.50
CA TYR A 350 19.07 21.13 20.87
C TYR A 350 19.54 19.97 21.74
N ASP A 351 20.74 20.08 22.35
CA ASP A 351 21.27 19.08 23.27
C ASP A 351 20.35 18.86 24.48
N GLU A 352 19.80 19.94 25.06
CA GLU A 352 18.83 19.89 26.16
C GLU A 352 17.55 19.12 25.81
N ARG A 353 17.20 19.04 24.52
CA ARG A 353 16.01 18.36 23.99
C ARG A 353 16.31 16.98 23.40
N GLY A 354 17.59 16.60 23.33
CA GLY A 354 18.01 15.39 22.64
C GLY A 354 17.77 15.45 21.13
N LEU A 355 17.77 16.65 20.53
CA LEU A 355 17.62 16.85 19.09
C LEU A 355 19.00 16.75 18.41
N PRO A 356 19.32 15.65 17.72
CA PRO A 356 20.57 15.56 16.98
C PRO A 356 20.58 16.56 15.81
N TYR A 357 21.78 17.04 15.48
CA TYR A 357 21.99 17.98 14.38
C TYR A 357 23.17 17.56 13.49
N PHE A 358 23.19 18.08 12.26
CA PHE A 358 24.31 17.90 11.32
C PHE A 358 24.52 19.14 10.43
N GLY A 359 25.61 19.16 9.66
CA GLY A 359 25.91 20.24 8.71
C GLY A 359 26.43 21.54 9.35
N GLY A 360 26.71 21.51 10.65
CA GLY A 360 27.25 22.59 11.47
C GLY A 360 27.64 22.06 12.85
N GLY A 361 28.27 22.88 13.69
CA GLY A 361 28.69 22.40 15.01
C GLY A 361 29.42 23.44 15.85
N ARG A 362 29.84 23.02 17.04
CA ARG A 362 30.55 23.88 18.02
C ARG A 362 31.94 24.30 17.56
N ASP A 363 32.56 23.46 16.75
CA ASP A 363 33.85 23.65 16.12
C ASP A 363 33.93 22.86 14.80
N LEU A 364 35.10 22.87 14.17
CA LEU A 364 35.33 22.18 12.89
C LEU A 364 35.21 20.65 12.99
N GLU A 365 35.57 20.07 14.14
CA GLU A 365 35.47 18.62 14.33
C GLU A 365 34.01 18.21 14.43
N ASP A 366 33.23 18.94 15.22
CA ASP A 366 31.80 18.72 15.39
C ASP A 366 31.04 18.93 14.08
N ALA A 367 31.31 20.03 13.37
CA ALA A 367 30.66 20.36 12.11
C ALA A 367 30.93 19.35 10.96
N ARG A 368 31.93 18.48 11.11
CA ARG A 368 32.26 17.43 10.14
C ARG A 368 31.71 16.05 10.50
N LYS A 369 31.09 15.88 11.67
CA LYS A 369 30.49 14.61 12.06
C LYS A 369 29.20 14.41 11.25
N PRO A 370 29.09 13.32 10.48
CA PRO A 370 27.81 12.95 9.90
C PRO A 370 26.87 12.48 11.01
N LEU A 371 25.58 12.70 10.83
CA LEU A 371 24.59 12.05 11.68
C LEU A 371 24.18 10.73 11.03
N ILE A 372 24.37 9.64 11.77
CA ILE A 372 23.99 8.29 11.31
C ILE A 372 22.79 7.81 12.12
N ILE A 373 21.70 7.47 11.41
CA ILE A 373 20.48 6.93 12.01
C ILE A 373 20.21 5.55 11.41
N GLU A 374 19.86 4.60 12.27
CA GLU A 374 19.39 3.27 11.86
C GLU A 374 17.95 3.06 12.34
N HIS A 375 17.05 2.77 11.41
CA HIS A 375 15.63 2.51 11.68
C HIS A 375 15.13 1.41 10.76
N ASN A 376 14.42 0.40 11.28
CA ASN A 376 13.87 -0.72 10.51
C ASN A 376 14.91 -1.42 9.60
N GLY A 377 16.17 -1.49 10.08
CA GLY A 377 17.31 -2.05 9.33
C GLY A 377 17.88 -1.14 8.23
N ASN A 378 17.26 0.03 7.98
CA ASN A 378 17.74 1.04 7.04
C ASN A 378 18.76 1.96 7.71
N LYS A 379 19.87 2.24 7.03
CA LYS A 379 20.93 3.13 7.50
C LYS A 379 20.94 4.42 6.70
N LEU A 380 20.69 5.52 7.39
CA LEU A 380 20.65 6.88 6.83
C LEU A 380 21.86 7.65 7.33
N ALA A 381 22.53 8.36 6.42
CA ALA A 381 23.63 9.25 6.73
C ALA A 381 23.27 10.65 6.24
N PHE A 382 23.29 11.60 7.16
CA PHE A 382 23.07 13.02 6.91
C PHE A 382 24.39 13.79 6.97
#